data_AF-A0A849AG81-F1
#
_entry.id   AF-A0A849AG81-F1
#
_cell.length_a   1.000
_cell.length_b   1.000
_cell.length_c   1.000
_cell.angle_alpha   90.00
_cell.angle_beta   90.00
_cell.angle_gamma   90.00
#
_symmetry.space_group_name_H-M   'P 1'
#
loop_
_entity.id
_entity.type
_entity.pdbx_description
1 polymer ?
#
loop_
_entity_poly.entity_id
_entity_poly.type
_entity_poly.pdbx_seq_one_letter_code
_entity_poly.pdbx_strand_id
1 'polypeptide(L)'
;MSQGLLPPAVAEQYPHSYAAVDVETTGLDPARDRILQIAVSQMRSDGVLERSWSSLVDPGCDPGPTHIHGITKERLRGAPRYDDIVDRVHSLINGRIFVAHNARFDWAFLAHEADRVRSRLPVQKTLCTWRMSGMFDLPVPDLKLATICRYWGVPQARPHDAEDDVRVLVEVTRHSLAYSSFLKLALPVSRPRPIGGYPPAAPRVVCPWPYPGRHMPGQPLKQGMTVVFTGVTAMDRADLIQEATDAGLAVMNNVSSRTSLLVANLEETTLKARRAREHGTSVLTEPEYRSLLATIEAGDSVPPAVPRVQEKKRPTVMPRVVDGPLRGHRVIVLGSEHDHAVAVRARIVEFGGECAVNLTASVTSAVALEGFETDSRWSRVRASGLELLDPESLRPMTVTHAQAEVAHPLTTGIPMVRADPVVLPRGGVHDLRSTDLVLAVRWQADAIQGVVDVVALVTGEDGQVGSDADFCFYNQPSHPSRIVELDADAVGEAVIAIDASQLAPLHRITVAAAIDGTGTFGELGAIEMELRTRDGEPLARSILDAAEKETTMLLTRIYWRSGQLRARAIGQGYQQSLEWLAVQYGVDIEDSVTGPNAAPR
;
A
#
# COMPACT_ATOMS: atom_id res chain seq x y z
N MET A 1 2.66 -21.88 -38.16
CA MET A 1 2.49 -20.71 -37.27
C MET A 1 1.77 -21.21 -36.04
N SER A 2 2.39 -21.18 -34.85
CA SER A 2 1.71 -21.67 -33.65
C SER A 2 0.52 -20.75 -33.37
N GLN A 3 -0.66 -21.33 -33.18
CA GLN A 3 -1.82 -20.57 -32.71
C GLN A 3 -1.50 -20.03 -31.31
N GLY A 4 -1.90 -18.79 -31.02
CA GLY A 4 -1.73 -18.19 -29.70
C GLY A 4 -2.46 -19.00 -28.62
N LEU A 5 -1.94 -19.00 -27.40
CA LEU A 5 -2.53 -19.73 -26.27
C LEU A 5 -3.63 -18.92 -25.57
N LEU A 6 -3.57 -17.59 -25.68
CA LEU A 6 -4.64 -16.69 -25.25
C LEU A 6 -5.58 -16.36 -26.43
N PRO A 7 -6.88 -16.15 -26.19
CA PRO A 7 -7.79 -15.66 -27.20
C PRO A 7 -7.29 -14.34 -27.82
N PRO A 8 -7.45 -14.12 -29.14
CA PRO A 8 -6.98 -12.90 -29.81
C PRO A 8 -7.47 -11.60 -29.14
N ALA A 9 -8.72 -11.57 -28.67
CA ALA A 9 -9.28 -10.42 -27.96
C ALA A 9 -8.51 -10.05 -26.68
N VAL A 10 -7.93 -11.04 -25.97
CA VAL A 10 -7.11 -10.79 -24.77
C VAL A 10 -5.78 -10.16 -25.18
N ALA A 11 -5.15 -10.67 -26.24
CA ALA A 11 -3.88 -10.15 -26.75
C ALA A 11 -4.03 -8.74 -27.36
N GLU A 12 -5.19 -8.44 -27.96
CA GLU A 12 -5.55 -7.10 -28.43
C GLU A 12 -5.79 -6.12 -27.28
N GLN A 13 -6.49 -6.56 -26.23
CA GLN A 13 -6.75 -5.74 -25.04
C GLN A 13 -5.48 -5.46 -24.23
N TYR A 14 -4.59 -6.43 -24.13
CA TYR A 14 -3.33 -6.33 -23.38
C TYR A 14 -2.11 -6.65 -24.27
N PRO A 15 -1.72 -5.73 -25.19
CA PRO A 15 -0.72 -5.97 -26.22
C PRO A 15 0.72 -5.83 -25.67
N HIS A 16 1.00 -6.46 -24.53
CA HIS A 16 2.29 -6.37 -23.84
C HIS A 16 3.04 -7.70 -23.91
N SER A 17 4.37 -7.61 -23.91
CA SER A 17 5.23 -8.76 -23.63
C SER A 17 5.60 -8.78 -22.16
N TYR A 18 5.71 -9.98 -21.60
CA TYR A 18 5.89 -10.22 -20.17
C TYR A 18 7.20 -10.96 -19.92
N ALA A 19 7.83 -10.69 -18.78
CA ALA A 19 8.91 -11.48 -18.22
C ALA A 19 8.46 -11.94 -16.84
N ALA A 20 8.06 -13.21 -16.72
CA ALA A 20 7.75 -13.85 -15.45
C ALA A 20 9.06 -14.15 -14.73
N VAL A 21 9.18 -13.69 -13.48
CA VAL A 21 10.40 -13.75 -12.68
C VAL A 21 10.06 -14.24 -11.28
N ASP A 22 10.95 -15.03 -10.71
CA ASP A 22 10.90 -15.46 -9.32
C ASP A 22 12.34 -15.60 -8.80
N VAL A 23 12.56 -15.30 -7.52
CA VAL A 23 13.85 -15.43 -6.85
C VAL A 23 13.75 -16.16 -5.51
N GLU A 24 14.68 -17.08 -5.28
CA GLU A 24 14.95 -17.63 -3.94
C GLU A 24 16.07 -16.82 -3.28
N THR A 25 16.00 -16.62 -1.97
CA THR A 25 16.83 -15.63 -1.27
C THR A 25 17.32 -16.13 0.09
N THR A 26 18.42 -15.56 0.60
CA THR A 26 18.99 -15.93 1.91
C THR A 26 18.15 -15.44 3.10
N GLY A 27 17.19 -14.54 2.85
CA GLY A 27 16.37 -13.88 3.85
C GLY A 27 15.36 -12.94 3.20
N LEU A 28 14.77 -11.99 3.95
CA LEU A 28 13.66 -11.15 3.48
C LEU A 28 14.04 -9.69 3.25
N ASP A 29 15.28 -9.30 3.50
CA ASP A 29 15.77 -7.92 3.37
C ASP A 29 16.70 -7.75 2.16
N PRO A 30 16.25 -7.21 1.02
CA PRO A 30 17.08 -7.07 -0.17
C PRO A 30 18.30 -6.14 0.02
N ALA A 31 18.30 -5.27 1.03
CA ALA A 31 19.46 -4.43 1.36
C ALA A 31 20.58 -5.23 2.06
N ARG A 32 20.27 -6.37 2.67
CA ARG A 32 21.22 -7.19 3.45
C ARG A 32 21.40 -8.60 2.89
N ASP A 33 20.30 -9.23 2.51
CA ASP A 33 20.19 -10.58 1.99
C ASP A 33 20.49 -10.65 0.49
N ARG A 34 20.72 -11.88 0.00
CA ARG A 34 21.24 -12.16 -1.34
C ARG A 34 20.34 -13.13 -2.09
N ILE A 35 20.40 -13.09 -3.42
CA ILE A 35 19.72 -14.07 -4.30
C ILE A 35 20.49 -15.40 -4.31
N LEU A 36 19.75 -16.51 -4.26
CA LEU A 36 20.23 -17.90 -4.29
C LEU A 36 19.87 -18.63 -5.59
N GLN A 37 18.73 -18.31 -6.15
CA GLN A 37 18.25 -18.82 -7.43
C GLN A 37 17.41 -17.74 -8.10
N ILE A 38 17.52 -17.65 -9.42
CA ILE A 38 16.66 -16.80 -10.24
C ILE A 38 16.11 -17.64 -11.38
N ALA A 39 14.85 -17.41 -11.74
CA ALA A 39 14.28 -17.86 -12.99
C ALA A 39 13.59 -16.72 -13.72
N VAL A 40 13.65 -16.76 -15.06
CA VAL A 40 12.99 -15.79 -15.93
C VAL A 40 12.38 -16.51 -17.14
N SER A 41 11.10 -16.26 -17.41
CA SER A 41 10.40 -16.74 -18.60
C SER A 41 9.76 -15.60 -19.39
N GLN A 42 10.10 -15.52 -20.68
CA GLN A 42 9.57 -14.53 -21.62
C GLN A 42 8.28 -15.03 -22.26
N MET A 43 7.20 -14.28 -22.10
CA MET A 43 5.89 -14.59 -22.67
C MET A 43 5.41 -13.44 -23.56
N ARG A 44 4.91 -13.77 -24.76
CA ARG A 44 4.29 -12.82 -25.69
C ARG A 44 2.88 -12.42 -25.22
N SER A 45 2.31 -11.40 -25.85
CA SER A 45 0.94 -10.95 -25.57
C SER A 45 -0.13 -12.02 -25.85
N ASP A 46 0.13 -12.93 -26.79
CA ASP A 46 -0.74 -14.08 -27.11
C ASP A 46 -0.51 -15.29 -26.20
N GLY A 47 0.26 -15.13 -25.14
CA GLY A 47 0.56 -16.16 -24.15
C GLY A 47 1.65 -17.15 -24.57
N VAL A 48 2.19 -17.07 -25.78
CA VAL A 48 3.26 -18.01 -26.22
C VAL A 48 4.56 -17.73 -25.47
N LEU A 49 5.17 -18.79 -24.96
CA LEU A 49 6.48 -18.75 -24.30
C LEU A 49 7.60 -18.68 -25.35
N GLU A 50 8.52 -17.72 -25.22
CA GLU A 50 9.63 -17.54 -26.15
C GLU A 50 10.92 -18.17 -25.65
N ARG A 51 11.23 -17.93 -24.36
CA ARG A 51 12.48 -18.37 -23.73
C ARG A 51 12.26 -18.50 -22.23
N SER A 52 12.86 -19.53 -21.66
CA SER A 52 12.99 -19.71 -20.21
C SER A 52 14.44 -19.92 -19.85
N TRP A 53 14.86 -19.38 -18.71
CA TRP A 53 16.20 -19.51 -18.19
C TRP A 53 16.16 -19.48 -16.66
N SER A 54 16.93 -20.34 -16.02
CA SER A 54 17.12 -20.39 -14.58
C SER A 54 18.61 -20.52 -14.24
N SER A 55 19.00 -20.04 -13.06
CA SER A 55 20.36 -20.22 -12.54
C SER A 55 20.33 -20.22 -11.02
N LEU A 56 21.17 -21.06 -10.41
CA LEU A 56 21.64 -20.82 -9.05
C LEU A 56 22.58 -19.60 -9.06
N VAL A 57 22.68 -18.93 -7.92
CA VAL A 57 23.51 -17.75 -7.73
C VAL A 57 24.30 -17.92 -6.44
N ASP A 58 25.63 -17.84 -6.50
CA ASP A 58 26.48 -17.82 -5.32
C ASP A 58 26.27 -16.50 -4.56
N PRO A 59 25.66 -16.53 -3.35
CA PRO A 59 25.40 -15.31 -2.59
C PRO A 59 26.68 -14.77 -1.93
N GLY A 60 27.78 -15.53 -1.91
CA GLY A 60 29.00 -15.20 -1.18
C GLY A 60 28.84 -15.17 0.35
N CYS A 61 27.71 -15.65 0.87
CA CYS A 61 27.39 -15.72 2.30
C CYS A 61 26.65 -17.02 2.66
N ASP A 62 26.20 -17.12 3.91
CA ASP A 62 25.36 -18.23 4.33
C ASP A 62 24.02 -18.23 3.55
N PRO A 63 23.55 -19.39 3.06
CA PRO A 63 22.32 -19.45 2.26
C PRO A 63 21.05 -19.32 3.10
N GLY A 64 21.15 -19.12 4.42
CA GLY A 64 19.99 -18.90 5.27
C GLY A 64 19.16 -20.18 5.48
N PRO A 65 17.83 -20.08 5.59
CA PRO A 65 16.97 -21.17 6.01
C PRO A 65 16.75 -22.22 4.89
N THR A 66 17.76 -23.07 4.66
CA THR A 66 17.76 -24.09 3.58
C THR A 66 16.60 -25.08 3.63
N HIS A 67 15.88 -25.19 4.75
CA HIS A 67 14.68 -26.04 4.87
C HIS A 67 13.47 -25.48 4.11
N ILE A 68 13.48 -24.20 3.71
CA ILE A 68 12.40 -23.56 2.95
C ILE A 68 12.55 -23.87 1.46
N HIS A 69 13.71 -23.55 0.88
CA HIS A 69 13.97 -23.59 -0.57
C HIS A 69 14.89 -24.76 -1.01
N GLY A 70 15.45 -25.53 -0.07
CA GLY A 70 16.30 -26.69 -0.38
C GLY A 70 17.65 -26.37 -1.03
N ILE A 71 18.09 -25.10 -1.02
CA ILE A 71 19.37 -24.67 -1.61
C ILE A 71 20.45 -24.67 -0.52
N THR A 72 21.28 -25.71 -0.52
CA THR A 72 22.40 -25.84 0.43
C THR A 72 23.69 -25.23 -0.13
N LYS A 73 24.69 -25.02 0.74
CA LYS A 73 26.05 -24.59 0.33
C LYS A 73 26.66 -25.53 -0.70
N GLU A 74 26.39 -26.83 -0.60
CA GLU A 74 26.85 -27.84 -1.55
C GLU A 74 26.21 -27.66 -2.92
N ARG A 75 24.90 -27.38 -2.97
CA ARG A 75 24.16 -27.12 -4.23
C ARG A 75 24.65 -25.85 -4.92
N LEU A 76 25.07 -24.84 -4.15
CA LEU A 76 25.63 -23.58 -4.66
C LEU A 76 27.08 -23.68 -5.14
N ARG A 77 27.76 -24.81 -4.90
CA ARG A 77 29.18 -24.94 -5.25
C ARG A 77 29.39 -24.83 -6.76
N GLY A 78 30.13 -23.80 -7.16
CA GLY A 78 30.40 -23.51 -8.57
C GLY A 78 29.26 -22.78 -9.30
N ALA A 79 28.23 -22.34 -8.57
CA ALA A 79 27.24 -21.41 -9.11
C ALA A 79 27.91 -20.07 -9.46
N PRO A 80 27.45 -19.39 -10.53
CA PRO A 80 27.93 -18.05 -10.86
C PRO A 80 27.50 -17.05 -9.79
N ARG A 81 28.22 -15.94 -9.67
CA ARG A 81 27.76 -14.79 -8.88
C ARG A 81 26.82 -13.92 -9.71
N TYR A 82 26.17 -12.95 -9.07
CA TYR A 82 25.22 -12.09 -9.78
C TYR A 82 25.88 -11.24 -10.88
N ASP A 83 27.11 -10.76 -10.66
CA ASP A 83 27.91 -10.03 -11.66
C ASP A 83 28.18 -10.86 -12.92
N ASP A 84 28.32 -12.18 -12.81
CA ASP A 84 28.49 -13.08 -13.96
C ASP A 84 27.22 -13.21 -14.82
N ILE A 85 26.04 -12.96 -14.26
CA ILE A 85 24.73 -13.22 -14.91
C ILE A 85 23.91 -11.96 -15.20
N VAL A 86 24.35 -10.79 -14.72
CA VAL A 86 23.57 -9.53 -14.80
C VAL A 86 23.14 -9.20 -16.23
N ASP A 87 24.04 -9.32 -17.21
CA ASP A 87 23.74 -9.02 -18.62
C ASP A 87 22.68 -9.97 -19.20
N ARG A 88 22.74 -11.24 -18.79
CA ARG A 88 21.74 -12.25 -19.19
C ARG A 88 20.37 -11.91 -18.60
N VAL A 89 20.32 -11.61 -17.30
CA VAL A 89 19.08 -11.21 -16.61
C VAL A 89 18.47 -9.97 -17.25
N HIS A 90 19.29 -8.94 -17.48
CA HIS A 90 18.89 -7.69 -18.13
C HIS A 90 18.33 -7.93 -19.53
N SER A 91 19.00 -8.74 -20.34
CA SER A 91 18.53 -9.11 -21.68
C SER A 91 17.18 -9.83 -21.65
N LEU A 92 16.88 -10.60 -20.61
CA LEU A 92 15.63 -11.36 -20.51
C LEU A 92 14.44 -10.48 -20.09
N ILE A 93 14.67 -9.44 -19.27
CA ILE A 93 13.59 -8.60 -18.73
C ILE A 93 13.39 -7.28 -19.49
N ASN A 94 14.42 -6.78 -20.19
CA ASN A 94 14.37 -5.47 -20.86
C ASN A 94 13.22 -5.38 -21.88
N GLY A 95 12.50 -4.24 -21.84
CA GLY A 95 11.38 -3.97 -22.75
C GLY A 95 10.09 -4.77 -22.48
N ARG A 96 10.02 -5.51 -21.36
CA ARG A 96 8.88 -6.35 -20.98
C ARG A 96 8.28 -5.89 -19.65
N ILE A 97 7.01 -6.21 -19.42
CA ILE A 97 6.40 -6.07 -18.10
C ILE A 97 6.99 -7.15 -17.20
N PHE A 98 7.60 -6.75 -16.08
CA PHE A 98 8.11 -7.65 -15.05
C PHE A 98 6.93 -8.24 -14.28
N VAL A 99 6.76 -9.56 -14.35
CA VAL A 99 5.65 -10.27 -13.70
C VAL A 99 6.21 -11.14 -12.59
N ALA A 100 5.64 -11.05 -11.40
CA ALA A 100 5.98 -11.91 -10.27
C ALA A 100 4.73 -12.13 -9.43
N HIS A 101 4.72 -13.18 -8.61
CA HIS A 101 3.59 -13.41 -7.71
C HIS A 101 3.53 -12.33 -6.63
N ASN A 102 4.68 -11.97 -6.05
CA ASN A 102 4.84 -10.79 -5.20
C ASN A 102 5.86 -9.83 -5.83
N ALA A 103 5.46 -9.16 -6.92
CA ALA A 103 6.40 -8.41 -7.76
C ALA A 103 7.27 -7.38 -7.04
N ARG A 104 6.81 -6.81 -5.92
CA ARG A 104 7.62 -5.89 -5.10
C ARG A 104 8.85 -6.59 -4.51
N PHE A 105 8.68 -7.81 -4.01
CA PHE A 105 9.74 -8.58 -3.37
C PHE A 105 10.82 -8.98 -4.38
N ASP A 106 10.43 -9.69 -5.45
CA ASP A 106 11.35 -10.18 -6.48
C ASP A 106 12.09 -9.04 -7.18
N TRP A 107 11.36 -7.97 -7.50
CA TRP A 107 11.95 -6.78 -8.10
C TRP A 107 12.98 -6.14 -7.16
N ALA A 108 12.68 -6.00 -5.87
CA ALA A 108 13.57 -5.34 -4.93
C ALA A 108 14.89 -6.09 -4.75
N PHE A 109 14.88 -7.42 -4.70
CA PHE A 109 16.10 -8.23 -4.66
C PHE A 109 16.95 -8.06 -5.90
N LEU A 110 16.35 -8.16 -7.10
CA LEU A 110 17.09 -7.98 -8.35
C LEU A 110 17.63 -6.56 -8.52
N ALA A 111 16.87 -5.57 -8.05
CA ALA A 111 17.28 -4.19 -8.07
C ALA A 111 18.53 -4.01 -7.20
N HIS A 112 18.53 -4.49 -5.95
CA HIS A 112 19.69 -4.38 -5.06
C HIS A 112 20.90 -5.18 -5.57
N GLU A 113 20.72 -6.37 -6.14
CA GLU A 113 21.84 -7.10 -6.75
C GLU A 113 22.43 -6.34 -7.96
N ALA A 114 21.60 -5.73 -8.80
CA ALA A 114 22.05 -4.87 -9.88
C ALA A 114 22.83 -3.64 -9.35
N ASP A 115 22.33 -2.99 -8.31
CA ASP A 115 22.99 -1.83 -7.70
C ASP A 115 24.37 -2.17 -7.09
N ARG A 116 24.49 -3.34 -6.44
CA ARG A 116 25.77 -3.85 -5.91
C ARG A 116 26.85 -3.98 -6.99
N VAL A 117 26.45 -4.31 -8.22
CA VAL A 117 27.35 -4.40 -9.39
C VAL A 117 27.37 -3.12 -10.22
N ARG A 118 26.87 -2.01 -9.65
CA ARG A 118 26.80 -0.68 -10.27
C ARG A 118 26.04 -0.66 -11.60
N SER A 119 25.05 -1.52 -11.71
CA SER A 119 24.15 -1.63 -12.86
C SER A 119 22.73 -1.21 -12.47
N ARG A 120 21.91 -0.82 -13.45
CA ARG A 120 20.52 -0.46 -13.23
C ARG A 120 19.62 -1.51 -13.85
N LEU A 121 18.74 -2.10 -13.04
CA LEU A 121 17.75 -3.07 -13.50
C LEU A 121 16.81 -2.42 -14.55
N PRO A 122 16.75 -2.93 -15.81
CA PRO A 122 16.00 -2.30 -16.90
C PRO A 122 14.49 -2.64 -16.87
N VAL A 123 13.84 -2.39 -15.73
CA VAL A 123 12.40 -2.59 -15.54
C VAL A 123 11.71 -1.24 -15.45
N GLN A 124 10.64 -1.06 -16.24
CA GLN A 124 9.82 0.15 -16.23
C GLN A 124 8.41 -0.08 -15.68
N LYS A 125 7.92 -1.32 -15.78
CA LYS A 125 6.55 -1.72 -15.42
C LYS A 125 6.59 -3.07 -14.73
N THR A 126 5.83 -3.20 -13.64
CA THR A 126 5.65 -4.43 -12.88
C THR A 126 4.17 -4.84 -12.87
N LEU A 127 3.89 -6.14 -12.84
CA LEU A 127 2.55 -6.70 -12.69
C LEU A 127 2.60 -7.81 -11.63
N CYS A 128 1.75 -7.69 -10.62
CA CYS A 128 1.75 -8.58 -9.46
C CYS A 128 0.56 -9.55 -9.55
N THR A 129 0.79 -10.85 -9.73
CA THR A 129 -0.32 -11.82 -9.89
C THR A 129 -1.07 -12.07 -8.58
N TRP A 130 -0.45 -11.83 -7.43
CA TRP A 130 -1.15 -11.79 -6.14
C TRP A 130 -2.18 -10.66 -6.11
N ARG A 131 -1.82 -9.44 -6.56
CA ARG A 131 -2.77 -8.31 -6.67
C ARG A 131 -3.89 -8.62 -7.65
N MET A 132 -3.55 -9.18 -8.82
CA MET A 132 -4.58 -9.60 -9.80
C MET A 132 -5.57 -10.59 -9.20
N SER A 133 -5.06 -11.62 -8.52
CA SER A 133 -5.90 -12.64 -7.86
C SER A 133 -6.80 -12.03 -6.78
N GLY A 134 -6.31 -11.00 -6.08
CA GLY A 134 -7.09 -10.22 -5.12
C GLY A 134 -8.28 -9.46 -5.75
N MET A 135 -8.19 -9.06 -7.02
CA MET A 135 -9.30 -8.41 -7.73
C MET A 135 -10.42 -9.38 -8.15
N PHE A 136 -10.13 -10.68 -8.18
CA PHE A 136 -11.02 -11.71 -8.72
C PHE A 136 -11.95 -12.32 -7.66
N ASP A 137 -11.63 -12.11 -6.38
CA ASP A 137 -12.33 -12.72 -5.24
C ASP A 137 -12.52 -14.24 -5.37
N LEU A 138 -11.45 -14.94 -5.77
CA LEU A 138 -11.46 -16.38 -5.99
C LEU A 138 -11.88 -17.14 -4.71
N PRO A 139 -12.61 -18.27 -4.83
CA PRO A 139 -13.04 -19.11 -3.70
C PRO A 139 -11.88 -19.97 -3.18
N VAL A 140 -10.79 -19.30 -2.81
CA VAL A 140 -9.57 -19.89 -2.28
C VAL A 140 -9.38 -19.46 -0.83
N PRO A 141 -8.75 -20.31 -0.01
CA PRO A 141 -8.51 -20.04 1.40
C PRO A 141 -7.45 -18.96 1.56
N ASP A 142 -6.56 -18.81 0.59
CA ASP A 142 -5.41 -17.94 0.67
C ASP A 142 -4.95 -17.60 -0.78
N LEU A 143 -4.14 -16.57 -0.95
CA LEU A 143 -3.69 -16.10 -2.27
C LEU A 143 -2.25 -16.54 -2.57
N LYS A 144 -1.70 -17.51 -1.85
CA LYS A 144 -0.37 -18.07 -2.15
C LYS A 144 -0.35 -18.64 -3.55
N LEU A 145 0.82 -18.58 -4.20
CA LEU A 145 1.02 -19.13 -5.54
C LEU A 145 0.52 -20.58 -5.65
N ALA A 146 0.89 -21.44 -4.69
CA ALA A 146 0.46 -22.85 -4.67
C ALA A 146 -1.08 -23.02 -4.62
N THR A 147 -1.76 -22.15 -3.87
CA THR A 147 -3.22 -22.17 -3.75
C THR A 147 -3.88 -21.71 -5.04
N ILE A 148 -3.36 -20.64 -5.65
CA ILE A 148 -3.82 -20.12 -6.94
C ILE A 148 -3.58 -21.13 -8.06
N CYS A 149 -2.42 -21.79 -8.07
CA CYS A 149 -2.11 -22.87 -9.01
C CYS A 149 -3.13 -24.01 -8.91
N ARG A 150 -3.43 -24.47 -7.69
CA ARG A 150 -4.44 -25.50 -7.45
C ARG A 150 -5.82 -25.09 -7.96
N TYR A 151 -6.22 -23.84 -7.71
CA TYR A 151 -7.51 -23.31 -8.17
C TYR A 151 -7.63 -23.36 -9.70
N TRP A 152 -6.58 -22.95 -10.42
CA TRP A 152 -6.55 -22.98 -11.88
C TRP A 152 -6.22 -24.37 -12.47
N GLY A 153 -6.03 -25.39 -11.64
CA GLY A 153 -5.65 -26.73 -12.09
C GLY A 153 -4.22 -26.82 -12.64
N VAL A 154 -3.34 -25.89 -12.27
CA VAL A 154 -1.93 -25.86 -12.65
C VAL A 154 -1.13 -26.68 -11.64
N PRO A 155 -0.54 -27.83 -12.01
CA PRO A 155 0.26 -28.63 -11.09
C PRO A 155 1.59 -27.92 -10.81
N GLN A 156 1.93 -27.78 -9.53
CA GLN A 156 3.25 -27.33 -9.04
C GLN A 156 3.97 -28.55 -8.45
N ALA A 157 5.19 -28.80 -8.92
CA ALA A 157 5.96 -30.00 -8.58
C ALA A 157 6.98 -29.77 -7.46
N ARG A 158 7.60 -28.58 -7.45
CA ARG A 158 8.66 -28.20 -6.51
C ARG A 158 8.38 -26.77 -6.00
N PRO A 159 7.51 -26.61 -4.99
CA PRO A 159 7.33 -25.31 -4.35
C PRO A 159 8.65 -24.80 -3.79
N HIS A 160 8.91 -23.49 -3.88
CA HIS A 160 10.16 -22.85 -3.45
C HIS A 160 11.39 -23.30 -4.29
N ASP A 161 11.16 -23.54 -5.58
CA ASP A 161 12.19 -23.69 -6.61
C ASP A 161 11.85 -22.70 -7.72
N ALA A 162 12.63 -21.62 -7.86
CA ALA A 162 12.29 -20.50 -8.74
C ALA A 162 11.95 -20.92 -10.18
N GLU A 163 12.57 -21.99 -10.70
CA GLU A 163 12.26 -22.50 -12.05
C GLU A 163 10.84 -23.07 -12.15
N ASP A 164 10.42 -23.90 -11.19
CA ASP A 164 9.05 -24.43 -11.16
C ASP A 164 8.04 -23.34 -10.83
N ASP A 165 8.41 -22.40 -9.96
CA ASP A 165 7.56 -21.27 -9.55
C ASP A 165 7.31 -20.31 -10.71
N VAL A 166 8.33 -20.00 -11.52
CA VAL A 166 8.13 -19.25 -12.78
C VAL A 166 7.30 -20.03 -13.79
N ARG A 167 7.49 -21.35 -13.91
CA ARG A 167 6.69 -22.18 -14.83
C ARG A 167 5.21 -22.08 -14.49
N VAL A 168 4.84 -22.23 -13.22
CA VAL A 168 3.42 -22.12 -12.82
C VAL A 168 2.93 -20.67 -12.84
N LEU A 169 3.78 -19.69 -12.53
CA LEU A 169 3.47 -18.27 -12.61
C LEU A 169 3.09 -17.85 -14.04
N VAL A 170 3.74 -18.41 -15.07
CA VAL A 170 3.36 -18.18 -16.48
C VAL A 170 1.92 -18.61 -16.73
N GLU A 171 1.52 -19.81 -16.27
CA GLU A 171 0.14 -20.28 -16.44
C GLU A 171 -0.85 -19.43 -15.63
N VAL A 172 -0.52 -19.11 -14.37
CA VAL A 172 -1.33 -18.21 -13.54
C VAL A 172 -1.51 -16.85 -14.21
N THR A 173 -0.47 -16.32 -14.84
CA THR A 173 -0.53 -15.05 -15.59
C THR A 173 -1.47 -15.17 -16.78
N ARG A 174 -1.42 -16.27 -17.56
CA ARG A 174 -2.37 -16.50 -18.67
C ARG A 174 -3.81 -16.55 -18.18
N HIS A 175 -4.08 -17.33 -17.14
CA HIS A 175 -5.41 -17.40 -16.52
C HIS A 175 -5.87 -16.02 -16.04
N SER A 176 -4.98 -15.28 -15.36
CA SER A 176 -5.28 -13.96 -14.83
C SER A 176 -5.57 -12.95 -15.94
N LEU A 177 -4.82 -12.95 -17.04
CA LEU A 177 -5.06 -12.08 -18.20
C LEU A 177 -6.39 -12.40 -18.88
N ALA A 178 -6.68 -13.68 -19.13
CA ALA A 178 -7.95 -14.11 -19.71
C ALA A 178 -9.14 -13.74 -18.82
N TYR A 179 -9.00 -13.94 -17.50
CA TYR A 179 -10.04 -13.63 -16.54
C TYR A 179 -10.25 -12.12 -16.37
N SER A 180 -9.17 -11.33 -16.32
CA SER A 180 -9.24 -9.86 -16.37
C SER A 180 -9.96 -9.37 -17.62
N SER A 181 -9.66 -9.94 -18.79
CA SER A 181 -10.32 -9.58 -20.05
C SER A 181 -11.80 -9.91 -20.02
N PHE A 182 -12.17 -11.12 -19.57
CA PHE A 182 -13.55 -11.54 -19.40
C PHE A 182 -14.34 -10.59 -18.48
N LEU A 183 -13.74 -10.18 -17.36
CA LEU A 183 -14.32 -9.21 -16.42
C LEU A 183 -14.19 -7.75 -16.86
N LYS A 184 -13.52 -7.48 -17.99
CA LYS A 184 -13.21 -6.14 -18.51
C LYS A 184 -12.47 -5.25 -17.51
N LEU A 185 -11.53 -5.83 -16.74
CA LEU A 185 -10.71 -5.13 -15.76
C LEU A 185 -9.46 -4.52 -16.42
N ALA A 186 -8.99 -3.39 -15.89
CA ALA A 186 -7.64 -2.91 -16.19
C ALA A 186 -6.61 -3.78 -15.47
N LEU A 187 -5.40 -3.89 -16.03
CA LEU A 187 -4.29 -4.57 -15.35
C LEU A 187 -3.68 -3.64 -14.29
N PRO A 188 -3.40 -4.12 -13.07
CA PRO A 188 -2.76 -3.35 -12.01
C PRO A 188 -1.25 -3.25 -12.28
N VAL A 189 -0.89 -2.55 -13.36
CA VAL A 189 0.50 -2.31 -13.74
C VAL A 189 1.05 -1.14 -12.94
N SER A 190 2.15 -1.38 -12.22
CA SER A 190 2.82 -0.36 -11.40
C SER A 190 4.20 -0.03 -11.96
N ARG A 191 4.81 1.07 -11.49
CA ARG A 191 6.22 1.39 -11.77
C ARG A 191 7.11 0.91 -10.63
N PRO A 192 8.31 0.39 -10.91
CA PRO A 192 9.25 0.04 -9.86
C PRO A 192 9.76 1.28 -9.11
N ARG A 193 9.97 1.15 -7.79
CA ARG A 193 10.46 2.24 -6.93
C ARG A 193 11.99 2.41 -7.04
N PRO A 194 12.58 3.58 -6.76
CA PRO A 194 14.04 3.71 -6.70
C PRO A 194 14.68 2.84 -5.60
N ILE A 195 15.87 2.29 -5.88
CA ILE A 195 16.73 1.64 -4.89
C ILE A 195 17.36 2.74 -4.03
N GLY A 196 17.42 2.52 -2.72
CA GLY A 196 17.75 3.58 -1.77
C GLY A 196 16.49 4.39 -1.45
N GLY A 197 15.80 3.99 -0.39
CA GLY A 197 14.95 4.91 0.34
C GLY A 197 15.77 6.12 0.78
N TYR A 198 15.08 7.22 1.09
CA TYR A 198 15.69 8.45 1.61
C TYR A 198 16.84 8.16 2.59
N PRO A 199 17.94 8.95 2.57
CA PRO A 199 19.03 8.77 3.52
C PRO A 199 18.47 8.73 4.95
N PRO A 200 19.08 7.93 5.85
CA PRO A 200 18.58 7.73 7.20
C PRO A 200 18.26 9.08 7.85
N ALA A 201 17.04 9.19 8.39
CA ALA A 201 16.59 10.39 9.05
C ALA A 201 17.52 10.72 10.23
N ALA A 202 17.83 12.00 10.41
CA ALA A 202 18.51 12.47 11.60
C ALA A 202 17.69 12.05 12.83
N PRO A 203 18.29 11.40 13.85
CA PRO A 203 17.59 11.15 15.10
C PRO A 203 17.15 12.50 15.68
N ARG A 204 15.88 12.60 16.11
CA ARG A 204 15.39 13.80 16.83
C ARG A 204 16.03 13.81 18.23
N VAL A 205 17.25 14.33 18.32
CA VAL A 205 17.83 14.74 19.61
C VAL A 205 17.08 15.99 20.04
N VAL A 206 16.44 15.93 21.21
CA VAL A 206 15.73 17.09 21.77
C VAL A 206 16.75 18.20 21.98
N CYS A 207 16.65 19.26 21.18
CA CYS A 207 17.48 20.44 21.39
C CYS A 207 17.04 21.10 22.72
N PRO A 208 17.95 21.26 23.70
CA PRO A 208 17.61 21.81 25.00
C PRO A 208 17.34 23.33 24.95
N TRP A 209 17.63 23.96 23.81
CA TRP A 209 17.52 25.40 23.59
C TRP A 209 16.22 25.74 22.85
N PRO A 210 15.52 26.82 23.24
CA PRO A 210 14.33 27.29 22.54
C PRO A 210 14.72 27.87 21.18
N TYR A 211 13.78 27.83 20.24
CA TYR A 211 13.99 28.34 18.88
C TYR A 211 14.22 29.87 18.88
N PRO A 212 15.41 30.36 18.46
CA PRO A 212 15.76 31.78 18.53
C PRO A 212 15.33 32.59 17.30
N GLY A 213 14.77 31.95 16.26
CA GLY A 213 14.40 32.61 15.01
C GLY A 213 15.28 32.22 13.82
N ARG A 214 15.11 32.93 12.70
CA ARG A 214 15.79 32.61 11.43
C ARG A 214 17.22 33.14 11.37
N HIS A 215 18.09 32.44 10.66
CA HIS A 215 19.41 32.94 10.35
C HIS A 215 19.29 34.07 9.30
N MET A 216 19.93 35.20 9.59
CA MET A 216 20.08 36.30 8.63
C MET A 216 21.49 36.26 8.03
N PRO A 217 21.66 36.41 6.71
CA PRO A 217 22.98 36.44 6.10
C PRO A 217 23.93 37.44 6.78
N GLY A 218 25.13 36.98 7.14
CA GLY A 218 26.15 37.79 7.81
C GLY A 218 26.03 37.85 9.34
N GLN A 219 25.08 37.14 9.95
CA GLN A 219 24.98 36.97 11.41
C GLN A 219 25.58 35.62 11.84
N PRO A 220 26.04 35.48 13.09
CA PRO A 220 26.44 34.18 13.62
C PRO A 220 25.24 33.24 13.78
N LEU A 221 25.50 31.93 13.85
CA LEU A 221 24.50 30.95 14.26
C LEU A 221 24.30 31.03 15.77
N LYS A 222 23.10 30.67 16.25
CA LYS A 222 22.78 30.58 17.69
C LYS A 222 22.22 29.20 18.02
N GLN A 223 22.58 28.65 19.18
CA GLN A 223 22.02 27.38 19.64
C GLN A 223 20.49 27.45 19.73
N GLY A 224 19.81 26.36 19.38
CA GLY A 224 18.36 26.31 19.19
C GLY A 224 17.89 26.66 17.78
N MET A 225 18.76 27.21 16.91
CA MET A 225 18.44 27.39 15.50
C MET A 225 18.20 26.04 14.81
N THR A 226 17.25 26.01 13.88
CA THR A 226 16.89 24.79 13.15
C THR A 226 17.61 24.73 11.81
N VAL A 227 18.31 23.63 11.55
CA VAL A 227 19.07 23.40 10.32
C VAL A 227 18.48 22.25 9.52
N VAL A 228 18.36 22.43 8.21
CA VAL A 228 17.97 21.38 7.27
C VAL A 228 19.09 21.18 6.29
N PHE A 229 19.42 19.92 5.99
CA PHE A 229 20.34 19.57 4.91
C PHE A 229 19.53 19.16 3.68
N THR A 230 20.01 19.43 2.47
CA THR A 230 19.42 18.88 1.25
C THR A 230 20.48 18.67 0.20
N GLY A 231 20.22 17.73 -0.71
CA GLY A 231 21.13 17.47 -1.82
C GLY A 231 22.21 16.44 -1.61
N VAL A 232 23.07 16.36 -2.62
CA VAL A 232 24.33 15.61 -2.55
C VAL A 232 25.30 16.43 -1.73
N THR A 233 25.71 15.87 -0.59
CA THR A 233 26.66 16.50 0.31
C THR A 233 28.07 15.95 0.09
N ALA A 234 29.09 16.78 0.31
CA ALA A 234 30.50 16.34 0.19
C ALA A 234 30.92 15.46 1.38
N MET A 235 30.33 15.70 2.56
CA MET A 235 30.43 14.83 3.73
C MET A 235 29.27 13.86 3.83
N ASP A 236 29.47 12.77 4.57
CA ASP A 236 28.37 11.90 4.96
C ASP A 236 27.33 12.71 5.75
N ARG A 237 26.07 12.46 5.45
CA ARG A 237 24.96 13.17 6.06
C ARG A 237 24.88 12.93 7.56
N ALA A 238 25.25 11.73 8.02
CA ALA A 238 25.33 11.41 9.44
C ALA A 238 26.33 12.30 10.17
N ASP A 239 27.48 12.58 9.54
CA ASP A 239 28.52 13.45 10.12
C ASP A 239 28.04 14.90 10.22
N LEU A 240 27.35 15.40 9.19
CA LEU A 240 26.76 16.75 9.21
C LEU A 240 25.67 16.90 10.27
N ILE A 241 24.85 15.87 10.46
CA ILE A 241 23.83 15.81 11.50
C ILE A 241 24.49 15.84 12.88
N GLN A 242 25.57 15.07 13.06
CA GLN A 242 26.30 15.01 14.32
C GLN A 242 26.98 16.34 14.64
N GLU A 243 27.67 16.96 13.68
CA GLU A 243 28.30 18.29 13.85
C GLU A 243 27.27 19.36 14.26
N ALA A 244 26.09 19.36 13.62
CA ALA A 244 25.01 20.28 13.95
C ALA A 244 24.47 20.06 15.37
N THR A 245 24.28 18.79 15.74
CA THR A 245 23.75 18.40 17.05
C THR A 245 24.73 18.77 18.17
N ASP A 246 26.02 18.50 17.98
CA ASP A 246 27.08 18.83 18.93
C ASP A 246 27.23 20.35 19.11
N ALA A 247 26.98 21.12 18.05
CA ALA A 247 26.95 22.57 18.11
C ALA A 247 25.69 23.13 18.80
N GLY A 248 24.69 22.31 19.11
CA GLY A 248 23.43 22.72 19.75
C GLY A 248 22.37 23.27 18.78
N LEU A 249 22.45 22.91 17.49
CA LEU A 249 21.42 23.19 16.50
C LEU A 249 20.35 22.08 16.51
N ALA A 250 19.12 22.44 16.19
CA ALA A 250 18.03 21.49 16.00
C ALA A 250 18.01 21.00 14.54
N VAL A 251 18.46 19.77 14.31
CA VAL A 251 18.46 19.20 12.96
C VAL A 251 17.06 18.74 12.56
N MET A 252 16.58 19.24 11.42
CA MET A 252 15.25 18.99 10.91
C MET A 252 15.30 18.27 9.56
N ASN A 253 14.31 17.42 9.31
CA ASN A 253 14.22 16.69 8.04
C ASN A 253 13.49 17.48 6.95
N ASN A 254 12.72 18.53 7.29
CA ASN A 254 11.90 19.32 6.36
C ASN A 254 12.13 20.83 6.55
N VAL A 255 11.95 21.61 5.48
CA VAL A 255 12.08 23.08 5.49
C VAL A 255 10.71 23.71 5.72
N SER A 256 10.54 24.45 6.82
CA SER A 256 9.32 25.15 7.19
C SER A 256 9.54 26.65 7.42
N SER A 257 8.49 27.36 7.81
CA SER A 257 8.55 28.77 8.24
C SER A 257 9.41 29.01 9.49
N ARG A 258 9.72 27.93 10.23
CA ARG A 258 10.58 27.92 11.40
C ARG A 258 11.96 27.34 11.12
N THR A 259 12.32 27.10 9.87
CA THR A 259 13.69 26.71 9.51
C THR A 259 14.60 27.93 9.56
N SER A 260 15.64 27.87 10.38
CA SER A 260 16.61 28.95 10.51
C SER A 260 17.53 29.03 9.31
N LEU A 261 18.06 27.90 8.86
CA LEU A 261 18.95 27.80 7.72
C LEU A 261 18.79 26.47 6.96
N LEU A 262 19.02 26.52 5.65
CA LEU A 262 19.16 25.37 4.77
C LEU A 262 20.63 25.25 4.34
N VAL A 263 21.21 24.06 4.43
CA VAL A 263 22.53 23.76 3.89
C VAL A 263 22.36 23.00 2.56
N ALA A 264 22.89 23.57 1.48
CA ALA A 264 22.83 23.02 0.13
C ALA A 264 24.02 23.51 -0.71
N ASN A 265 24.62 22.64 -1.52
CA ASN A 265 25.66 23.05 -2.48
C ASN A 265 25.02 23.64 -3.76
N LEU A 266 25.69 24.60 -4.40
CA LEU A 266 25.11 25.42 -5.47
C LEU A 266 24.78 24.61 -6.74
N GLU A 267 23.64 24.96 -7.36
CA GLU A 267 22.97 24.38 -8.55
C GLU A 267 21.88 23.31 -8.32
N GLU A 268 21.46 23.06 -7.09
CA GLU A 268 20.40 22.06 -6.84
C GLU A 268 18.95 22.58 -6.92
N THR A 269 18.07 21.75 -7.50
CA THR A 269 16.63 21.98 -7.71
C THR A 269 15.74 21.12 -6.80
N THR A 270 16.19 20.85 -5.57
CA THR A 270 15.40 20.03 -4.63
C THR A 270 14.12 20.76 -4.15
N LEU A 271 13.11 19.98 -3.77
CA LEU A 271 11.88 20.52 -3.18
C LEU A 271 12.16 21.36 -1.91
N LYS A 272 13.16 20.96 -1.12
CA LYS A 272 13.61 21.68 0.08
C LYS A 272 14.28 23.01 -0.27
N ALA A 273 15.12 23.06 -1.31
CA ALA A 273 15.71 24.29 -1.81
C ALA A 273 14.65 25.26 -2.37
N ARG A 274 13.62 24.73 -3.06
CA ARG A 274 12.48 25.53 -3.51
C ARG A 274 11.69 26.12 -2.34
N ARG A 275 11.31 25.30 -1.36
CA ARG A 275 10.60 25.74 -0.14
C ARG A 275 11.42 26.74 0.69
N ALA A 276 12.73 26.56 0.78
CA ALA A 276 13.59 27.53 1.47
C ALA A 276 13.51 28.92 0.82
N ARG A 277 13.50 29.00 -0.52
CA ARG A 277 13.30 30.27 -1.24
C ARG A 277 11.91 30.86 -0.99
N GLU A 278 10.86 30.04 -1.03
CA GLU A 278 9.47 30.46 -0.74
C GLU A 278 9.33 31.03 0.67
N HIS A 279 10.03 30.44 1.64
CA HIS A 279 10.00 30.86 3.04
C HIS A 279 11.01 31.96 3.40
N GLY A 280 11.86 32.41 2.46
CA GLY A 280 12.95 33.35 2.76
C GLY A 280 14.00 32.78 3.72
N THR A 281 14.12 31.45 3.81
CA THR A 281 15.12 30.75 4.62
C THR A 281 16.51 30.98 4.02
N SER A 282 17.48 31.35 4.86
CA SER A 282 18.88 31.50 4.43
C SER A 282 19.42 30.16 3.92
N VAL A 283 19.94 30.16 2.70
CA VAL A 283 20.59 29.00 2.08
C VAL A 283 22.10 29.22 2.14
N LEU A 284 22.81 28.27 2.75
CA LEU A 284 24.26 28.29 2.91
C LEU A 284 24.87 27.08 2.21
N THR A 285 26.04 27.27 1.61
CA THR A 285 26.87 26.15 1.17
C THR A 285 27.48 25.42 2.36
N GLU A 286 27.89 24.17 2.19
CA GLU A 286 28.57 23.41 3.25
C GLU A 286 29.80 24.16 3.85
N PRO A 287 30.69 24.77 3.04
CA PRO A 287 31.82 25.54 3.58
C PRO A 287 31.40 26.78 4.39
N GLU A 288 30.36 27.49 3.96
CA GLU A 288 29.82 28.66 4.67
C GLU A 288 29.18 28.23 6.00
N TYR A 289 28.38 27.16 5.97
CA TYR A 289 27.75 26.58 7.14
C TYR A 289 28.79 26.20 8.21
N ARG A 290 29.86 25.48 7.84
CA ARG A 290 30.90 25.06 8.79
C ARG A 290 31.71 26.23 9.33
N SER A 291 31.95 27.26 8.51
CA SER A 291 32.61 28.49 8.97
C SER A 291 31.80 29.20 10.06
N LEU A 292 30.48 29.25 9.91
CA LEU A 292 29.58 29.84 10.90
C LEU A 292 29.38 28.95 12.14
N LEU A 293 29.45 27.62 11.99
CA LEU A 293 29.36 26.67 13.09
C LEU A 293 30.52 26.83 14.08
N ALA A 294 31.71 27.20 13.59
CA ALA A 294 32.90 27.44 14.42
C ALA A 294 32.76 28.64 15.39
N THR A 295 31.79 29.53 15.16
CA THR A 295 31.57 30.76 15.96
C THR A 295 30.13 30.84 16.48
N ILE A 296 29.51 29.71 16.81
CA ILE A 296 28.12 29.63 17.27
C ILE A 296 27.91 30.31 18.64
N GLU A 297 26.83 31.07 18.78
CA GLU A 297 26.43 31.75 20.02
C GLU A 297 25.51 30.88 20.90
N ALA A 298 25.55 31.09 22.22
CA ALA A 298 24.76 30.33 23.18
C ALA A 298 23.24 30.60 23.10
N GLY A 299 22.44 29.58 23.38
CA GLY A 299 20.97 29.62 23.34
C GLY A 299 20.34 30.25 24.59
N ASP A 300 19.06 30.61 24.50
CA ASP A 300 18.31 31.18 25.63
C ASP A 300 17.86 30.07 26.62
N SER A 301 17.79 30.32 27.93
CA SER A 301 17.41 29.29 28.92
C SER A 301 15.88 29.11 29.08
N VAL A 302 15.39 27.87 29.23
CA VAL A 302 13.95 27.55 29.44
C VAL A 302 13.65 27.16 30.91
N PRO A 303 12.59 27.68 31.57
CA PRO A 303 12.09 27.16 32.85
C PRO A 303 11.14 25.93 32.68
N PRO A 304 11.09 24.99 33.65
CA PRO A 304 10.43 23.69 33.47
C PRO A 304 8.88 23.75 33.47
N ALA A 305 8.23 22.92 32.64
CA ALA A 305 6.77 22.86 32.46
C ALA A 305 6.11 21.65 33.16
N VAL A 306 4.87 21.82 33.65
CA VAL A 306 4.07 20.83 34.39
C VAL A 306 2.97 20.23 33.47
N PRO A 307 2.74 18.90 33.45
CA PRO A 307 1.76 18.27 32.56
C PRO A 307 0.31 18.31 33.08
N ARG A 308 -0.68 18.40 32.18
CA ARG A 308 -2.13 18.31 32.48
C ARG A 308 -2.76 17.16 31.69
N VAL A 309 -3.48 16.29 32.39
CA VAL A 309 -4.21 15.12 31.84
C VAL A 309 -5.70 15.46 31.69
N GLN A 310 -6.34 15.07 30.59
CA GLN A 310 -7.81 15.02 30.45
C GLN A 310 -8.27 13.60 30.09
N GLU A 311 -9.22 13.06 30.85
CA GLU A 311 -9.85 11.76 30.63
C GLU A 311 -11.05 11.83 29.67
N LYS A 312 -11.28 10.79 28.86
CA LYS A 312 -12.49 10.59 28.03
C LYS A 312 -13.16 9.22 28.30
N LYS A 313 -14.49 9.24 28.46
CA LYS A 313 -15.37 8.06 28.68
C LYS A 313 -15.56 7.18 27.43
N ARG A 314 -15.69 5.87 27.64
CA ARG A 314 -16.02 4.83 26.64
C ARG A 314 -17.54 4.60 26.51
N PRO A 315 -18.07 4.32 25.30
CA PRO A 315 -19.27 3.51 25.12
C PRO A 315 -18.93 2.06 24.77
N THR A 316 -19.76 1.13 25.24
CA THR A 316 -19.66 -0.31 25.04
C THR A 316 -20.76 -0.76 24.09
N VAL A 317 -20.44 -1.41 22.97
CA VAL A 317 -21.39 -2.18 22.17
C VAL A 317 -20.69 -3.46 21.70
N MET A 318 -21.34 -4.60 21.90
CA MET A 318 -20.91 -5.91 21.38
C MET A 318 -21.58 -6.17 20.03
N PRO A 319 -20.90 -6.71 19.00
CA PRO A 319 -21.56 -7.12 17.78
C PRO A 319 -22.25 -8.48 17.95
N ARG A 320 -23.46 -8.62 17.40
CA ARG A 320 -24.17 -9.88 17.17
C ARG A 320 -24.09 -10.20 15.68
N VAL A 321 -23.80 -11.45 15.33
CA VAL A 321 -23.97 -11.98 13.96
C VAL A 321 -25.48 -12.10 13.70
N VAL A 322 -25.97 -11.56 12.57
CA VAL A 322 -27.40 -11.55 12.22
C VAL A 322 -27.62 -12.52 11.06
N ASP A 323 -28.44 -13.55 11.26
CA ASP A 323 -28.96 -14.40 10.18
C ASP A 323 -30.08 -13.66 9.44
N GLY A 324 -30.04 -13.62 8.10
CA GLY A 324 -30.99 -12.87 7.27
C GLY A 324 -31.11 -13.39 5.83
N PRO A 325 -32.13 -12.92 5.08
CA PRO A 325 -32.48 -13.43 3.74
C PRO A 325 -31.48 -13.11 2.63
N LEU A 326 -30.52 -12.20 2.85
CA LEU A 326 -29.43 -11.90 1.93
C LEU A 326 -28.12 -12.58 2.32
N ARG A 327 -28.14 -13.56 3.24
CA ARG A 327 -26.95 -14.29 3.63
C ARG A 327 -26.27 -14.95 2.42
N GLY A 328 -25.01 -14.60 2.19
CA GLY A 328 -24.23 -15.06 1.04
C GLY A 328 -24.41 -14.25 -0.25
N HIS A 329 -25.28 -13.22 -0.26
CA HIS A 329 -25.40 -12.28 -1.37
C HIS A 329 -24.41 -11.13 -1.21
N ARG A 330 -23.65 -10.85 -2.27
CA ARG A 330 -22.78 -9.67 -2.37
C ARG A 330 -23.38 -8.68 -3.37
N VAL A 331 -23.80 -7.53 -2.88
CA VAL A 331 -24.72 -6.63 -3.57
C VAL A 331 -24.03 -5.31 -3.90
N ILE A 332 -23.99 -4.95 -5.19
CA ILE A 332 -23.49 -3.64 -5.63
C ILE A 332 -24.64 -2.64 -5.74
N VAL A 333 -24.46 -1.42 -5.21
CA VAL A 333 -25.46 -0.33 -5.33
C VAL A 333 -25.00 0.66 -6.40
N LEU A 334 -25.91 0.99 -7.33
CA LEU A 334 -25.70 1.86 -8.50
C LEU A 334 -26.62 3.10 -8.43
N GLY A 335 -26.16 4.26 -8.89
CA GLY A 335 -26.92 5.52 -8.84
C GLY A 335 -26.48 6.48 -7.73
N SER A 336 -26.90 7.75 -7.82
CA SER A 336 -26.18 8.90 -7.21
C SER A 336 -27.05 9.88 -6.39
N GLU A 337 -27.86 9.38 -5.47
CA GLU A 337 -28.19 10.16 -4.26
C GLU A 337 -27.61 9.44 -3.04
N HIS A 338 -26.63 10.09 -2.42
CA HIS A 338 -25.75 9.52 -1.40
C HIS A 338 -26.52 9.01 -0.17
N ASP A 339 -27.53 9.76 0.29
CA ASP A 339 -28.39 9.37 1.41
C ASP A 339 -29.17 8.07 1.12
N HIS A 340 -29.67 7.92 -0.10
CA HIS A 340 -30.43 6.74 -0.50
C HIS A 340 -29.51 5.52 -0.65
N ALA A 341 -28.30 5.71 -1.21
CA ALA A 341 -27.30 4.65 -1.34
C ALA A 341 -26.80 4.16 0.02
N VAL A 342 -26.55 5.06 0.98
CA VAL A 342 -26.16 4.72 2.35
C VAL A 342 -27.27 3.94 3.07
N ALA A 343 -28.52 4.40 2.96
CA ALA A 343 -29.66 3.71 3.56
C ALA A 343 -29.86 2.29 3.00
N VAL A 344 -29.67 2.11 1.69
CA VAL A 344 -29.76 0.81 1.02
C VAL A 344 -28.61 -0.11 1.44
N ARG A 345 -27.37 0.39 1.52
CA ARG A 345 -26.22 -0.39 2.01
C ARG A 345 -26.39 -0.83 3.46
N ALA A 346 -26.86 0.06 4.33
CA ALA A 346 -27.18 -0.28 5.72
C ALA A 346 -28.23 -1.41 5.79
N ARG A 347 -29.29 -1.32 4.98
CA ARG A 347 -30.33 -2.35 4.90
C ARG A 347 -29.85 -3.68 4.34
N ILE A 348 -28.92 -3.69 3.37
CA ILE A 348 -28.31 -4.93 2.87
C ILE A 348 -27.58 -5.66 4.01
N VAL A 349 -26.81 -4.93 4.82
CA VAL A 349 -26.11 -5.50 5.98
C VAL A 349 -27.08 -5.97 7.06
N GLU A 350 -28.15 -5.22 7.35
CA GLU A 350 -29.21 -5.64 8.28
C GLU A 350 -29.89 -6.94 7.85
N PHE A 351 -30.03 -7.16 6.54
CA PHE A 351 -30.63 -8.37 5.96
C PHE A 351 -29.62 -9.51 5.80
N GLY A 352 -28.40 -9.36 6.33
CA GLY A 352 -27.36 -10.39 6.33
C GLY A 352 -26.53 -10.47 5.05
N GLY A 353 -26.68 -9.51 4.13
CA GLY A 353 -25.92 -9.42 2.88
C GLY A 353 -24.65 -8.59 3.00
N GLU A 354 -23.76 -8.75 2.02
CA GLU A 354 -22.52 -7.99 1.90
C GLU A 354 -22.68 -6.90 0.84
N CYS A 355 -22.27 -5.66 1.12
CA CYS A 355 -22.23 -4.65 0.07
C CYS A 355 -20.97 -4.84 -0.80
N ALA A 356 -20.94 -4.29 -2.01
CA ALA A 356 -19.75 -4.19 -2.85
C ALA A 356 -19.58 -2.76 -3.36
N VAL A 357 -18.33 -2.30 -3.38
CA VAL A 357 -17.96 -1.00 -3.95
C VAL A 357 -17.65 -1.15 -5.44
N ASN A 358 -16.86 -2.16 -5.79
CA ASN A 358 -16.44 -2.42 -7.16
C ASN A 358 -17.21 -3.60 -7.77
N LEU A 359 -17.47 -3.53 -9.08
CA LEU A 359 -18.00 -4.66 -9.82
C LEU A 359 -16.88 -5.69 -10.01
N THR A 360 -17.01 -6.83 -9.33
CA THR A 360 -16.06 -7.95 -9.37
C THR A 360 -16.85 -9.25 -9.53
N ALA A 361 -16.17 -10.37 -9.78
CA ALA A 361 -16.83 -11.65 -10.07
C ALA A 361 -17.69 -12.21 -8.92
N SER A 362 -17.45 -11.80 -7.67
CA SER A 362 -18.24 -12.28 -6.53
C SER A 362 -19.48 -11.44 -6.23
N VAL A 363 -19.73 -10.35 -6.97
CA VAL A 363 -21.00 -9.63 -6.87
C VAL A 363 -22.10 -10.53 -7.44
N THR A 364 -23.13 -10.82 -6.65
CA THR A 364 -24.22 -11.75 -6.99
C THR A 364 -25.48 -11.01 -7.45
N SER A 365 -25.69 -9.81 -6.94
CA SER A 365 -26.91 -9.03 -7.16
C SER A 365 -26.58 -7.53 -7.22
N ALA A 366 -27.47 -6.74 -7.81
CA ALA A 366 -27.31 -5.29 -7.90
C ALA A 366 -28.59 -4.56 -7.47
N VAL A 367 -28.46 -3.41 -6.80
CA VAL A 367 -29.57 -2.49 -6.56
C VAL A 367 -29.35 -1.25 -7.44
N ALA A 368 -30.35 -0.90 -8.24
CA ALA A 368 -30.33 0.28 -9.09
C ALA A 368 -31.19 1.39 -8.47
N LEU A 369 -30.58 2.53 -8.13
CA LEU A 369 -31.21 3.72 -7.56
C LEU A 369 -31.37 4.81 -8.62
N GLU A 370 -32.22 5.80 -8.37
CA GLU A 370 -32.45 6.92 -9.30
C GLU A 370 -31.14 7.52 -9.83
N GLY A 371 -31.04 7.68 -11.16
CA GLY A 371 -29.82 8.09 -11.85
C GLY A 371 -28.83 6.95 -12.16
N PHE A 372 -29.17 5.67 -11.92
CA PHE A 372 -28.30 4.55 -12.28
C PHE A 372 -27.95 4.50 -13.77
N GLU A 373 -28.76 5.08 -14.66
CA GLU A 373 -28.53 5.05 -16.11
C GLU A 373 -27.28 5.82 -16.52
N THR A 374 -26.85 6.79 -15.72
CA THR A 374 -25.61 7.56 -15.94
C THR A 374 -24.40 6.92 -15.27
N ASP A 375 -24.59 5.87 -14.45
CA ASP A 375 -23.54 5.13 -13.79
C ASP A 375 -22.75 4.28 -14.81
N SER A 376 -21.44 4.51 -14.89
CA SER A 376 -20.54 3.81 -15.85
C SER A 376 -20.52 2.29 -15.67
N ARG A 377 -21.02 1.77 -14.53
CA ARG A 377 -21.14 0.34 -14.24
C ARG A 377 -22.44 -0.26 -14.75
N TRP A 378 -23.48 0.53 -15.04
CA TRP A 378 -24.79 0.02 -15.49
C TRP A 378 -24.69 -0.84 -16.74
N SER A 379 -23.88 -0.40 -17.72
CA SER A 379 -23.62 -1.16 -18.94
C SER A 379 -22.95 -2.51 -18.67
N ARG A 380 -22.14 -2.62 -17.62
CA ARG A 380 -21.47 -3.86 -17.20
C ARG A 380 -22.42 -4.76 -16.41
N VAL A 381 -23.20 -4.21 -15.48
CA VAL A 381 -24.21 -4.96 -14.71
C VAL A 381 -25.28 -5.57 -15.62
N ARG A 382 -25.77 -4.83 -16.62
CA ARG A 382 -26.70 -5.35 -17.63
C ARG A 382 -26.10 -6.50 -18.45
N ALA A 383 -24.78 -6.47 -18.70
CA ALA A 383 -24.08 -7.51 -19.46
C ALA A 383 -23.72 -8.74 -18.59
N SER A 384 -23.61 -8.58 -17.27
CA SER A 384 -23.24 -9.64 -16.32
C SER A 384 -24.40 -10.51 -15.86
N GLY A 385 -25.65 -10.17 -16.21
CA GLY A 385 -26.83 -10.95 -15.82
C GLY A 385 -27.12 -10.98 -14.33
N LEU A 386 -26.61 -9.99 -13.57
CA LEU A 386 -26.81 -9.88 -12.13
C LEU A 386 -28.30 -9.70 -11.79
N GLU A 387 -28.73 -10.36 -10.72
CA GLU A 387 -30.10 -10.22 -10.22
C GLU A 387 -30.31 -8.81 -9.67
N LEU A 388 -31.31 -8.10 -10.20
CA LEU A 388 -31.67 -6.78 -9.73
C LEU A 388 -32.57 -6.90 -8.51
N LEU A 389 -32.18 -6.28 -7.40
CA LEU A 389 -32.97 -6.22 -6.17
C LEU A 389 -33.68 -4.88 -6.08
N ASP A 390 -34.93 -4.92 -5.64
CA ASP A 390 -35.73 -3.74 -5.38
C ASP A 390 -35.12 -2.91 -4.23
N PRO A 391 -34.91 -1.59 -4.38
CA PRO A 391 -34.27 -0.75 -3.36
C PRO A 391 -34.98 -0.74 -2.01
N GLU A 392 -36.30 -0.94 -1.95
CA GLU A 392 -37.10 -0.87 -0.71
C GLU A 392 -37.35 -2.22 -0.03
N SER A 393 -37.42 -3.30 -0.81
CA SER A 393 -37.72 -4.65 -0.31
C SER A 393 -36.51 -5.59 -0.35
N LEU A 394 -35.45 -5.23 -1.08
CA LEU A 394 -34.26 -6.06 -1.37
C LEU A 394 -34.62 -7.45 -1.88
N ARG A 395 -35.74 -7.57 -2.58
CA ARG A 395 -36.21 -8.80 -3.24
C ARG A 395 -35.89 -8.75 -4.73
N PRO A 396 -35.67 -9.91 -5.37
CA PRO A 396 -35.49 -9.98 -6.82
C PRO A 396 -36.62 -9.28 -7.57
N MET A 397 -36.26 -8.32 -8.41
CA MET A 397 -37.14 -7.74 -9.40
C MET A 397 -37.21 -8.71 -10.57
N THR A 398 -38.41 -9.14 -10.94
CA THR A 398 -38.61 -10.00 -12.10
C THR A 398 -38.29 -9.22 -13.38
N VAL A 399 -37.03 -9.24 -13.81
CA VAL A 399 -36.64 -8.76 -15.12
C VAL A 399 -36.61 -9.96 -16.05
N THR A 400 -37.56 -10.00 -16.98
CA THR A 400 -37.66 -11.03 -18.02
C THR A 400 -36.48 -10.87 -18.99
N HIS A 401 -35.32 -11.43 -18.65
CA HIS A 401 -34.20 -11.53 -19.58
C HIS A 401 -34.29 -12.86 -20.34
N ALA A 402 -34.65 -12.74 -21.62
CA ALA A 402 -34.56 -13.82 -22.59
C ALA A 402 -33.10 -14.29 -22.70
N GLN A 403 -32.91 -15.58 -22.41
CA GLN A 403 -31.84 -16.50 -22.77
C GLN A 403 -30.57 -15.91 -23.42
N ALA A 404 -29.45 -16.05 -22.71
CA ALA A 404 -28.13 -16.25 -23.31
C ALA A 404 -27.43 -17.40 -22.58
N GLU A 405 -27.75 -18.64 -22.99
CA GLU A 405 -26.90 -19.78 -22.74
C GLU A 405 -25.60 -19.59 -23.53
N VAL A 406 -24.51 -19.31 -22.82
CA VAL A 406 -23.16 -19.62 -23.31
C VAL A 406 -22.46 -20.38 -22.19
N ALA A 407 -22.51 -21.71 -22.28
CA ALA A 407 -21.66 -22.58 -21.50
C ALA A 407 -20.19 -22.31 -21.88
N HIS A 408 -19.34 -22.08 -20.88
CA HIS A 408 -17.89 -22.21 -21.04
C HIS A 408 -17.34 -23.25 -20.06
N PRO A 409 -16.54 -24.22 -20.54
CA PRO A 409 -15.91 -25.22 -19.72
C PRO A 409 -14.67 -24.60 -19.09
N LEU A 410 -14.49 -24.85 -17.79
CA LEU A 410 -13.24 -25.06 -17.03
C LEU A 410 -13.55 -24.67 -15.59
N THR A 411 -13.96 -25.66 -14.79
CA THR A 411 -13.48 -25.95 -13.42
C THR A 411 -14.43 -26.97 -12.78
N THR A 412 -14.15 -28.26 -12.94
CA THR A 412 -14.55 -29.25 -11.94
C THR A 412 -13.53 -29.15 -10.80
N GLY A 413 -13.73 -28.18 -9.92
CA GLY A 413 -12.99 -27.98 -8.68
C GLY A 413 -13.86 -28.37 -7.50
N ILE A 414 -13.30 -29.17 -6.59
CA ILE A 414 -13.91 -29.59 -5.33
C ILE A 414 -14.47 -28.36 -4.59
N PRO A 415 -15.70 -28.39 -4.04
CA PRO A 415 -16.22 -27.29 -3.22
C PRO A 415 -15.36 -27.17 -1.97
N MET A 416 -14.43 -26.21 -1.96
CA MET A 416 -13.66 -25.87 -0.78
C MET A 416 -14.42 -24.80 -0.04
N VAL A 417 -14.89 -25.15 1.15
CA VAL A 417 -15.65 -24.27 2.04
C VAL A 417 -14.74 -23.11 2.45
N ARG A 418 -15.07 -21.90 2.00
CA ARG A 418 -14.44 -20.66 2.50
C ARG A 418 -14.93 -20.46 3.94
N ALA A 419 -14.04 -20.05 4.83
CA ALA A 419 -14.51 -19.32 6.01
C ALA A 419 -14.89 -17.92 5.50
N ASP A 420 -16.17 -17.56 5.58
CA ASP A 420 -16.60 -16.22 5.19
C ASP A 420 -15.92 -15.19 6.10
N PRO A 421 -15.35 -14.09 5.56
CA PRO A 421 -14.81 -13.02 6.38
C PRO A 421 -15.90 -12.49 7.30
N VAL A 422 -15.53 -12.14 8.54
CA VAL A 422 -16.48 -11.48 9.44
C VAL A 422 -16.79 -10.08 8.88
N VAL A 423 -18.06 -9.82 8.60
CA VAL A 423 -18.53 -8.48 8.23
C VAL A 423 -18.47 -7.57 9.46
N LEU A 424 -17.62 -6.57 9.39
CA LEU A 424 -17.43 -5.54 10.41
C LEU A 424 -18.25 -4.30 10.05
N PRO A 425 -19.37 -4.02 10.74
CA PRO A 425 -20.06 -2.75 10.58
C PRO A 425 -19.19 -1.62 11.12
N ARG A 426 -19.52 -0.36 10.75
CA ARG A 426 -18.89 0.83 11.30
C ARG A 426 -18.86 0.77 12.84
N GLY A 427 -17.68 0.91 13.43
CA GLY A 427 -17.45 0.83 14.87
C GLY A 427 -17.23 -0.59 15.42
N GLY A 428 -17.49 -1.63 14.63
CA GLY A 428 -17.35 -3.05 15.00
C GLY A 428 -15.90 -3.46 15.27
N VAL A 429 -15.72 -4.49 16.10
CA VAL A 429 -14.42 -5.00 16.54
C VAL A 429 -14.35 -6.51 16.30
N HIS A 430 -13.23 -6.99 15.75
CA HIS A 430 -12.94 -8.41 15.55
C HIS A 430 -11.58 -8.78 16.17
N ASP A 431 -11.52 -9.91 16.86
CA ASP A 431 -10.29 -10.49 17.37
C ASP A 431 -9.56 -11.24 16.24
N LEU A 432 -8.29 -10.92 16.01
CA LEU A 432 -7.50 -11.48 14.94
C LEU A 432 -6.73 -12.72 15.42
N ARG A 433 -6.67 -13.72 14.55
CA ARG A 433 -5.95 -14.99 14.79
C ARG A 433 -4.51 -15.00 14.27
N SER A 434 -4.09 -13.97 13.53
CA SER A 434 -2.75 -13.83 12.96
C SER A 434 -2.18 -12.46 13.27
N THR A 435 -0.85 -12.37 13.36
CA THR A 435 -0.09 -11.12 13.44
C THR A 435 0.48 -10.67 12.10
N ASP A 436 0.61 -11.57 11.11
CA ASP A 436 1.04 -11.22 9.75
C ASP A 436 -0.20 -11.05 8.86
N LEU A 437 -0.44 -9.82 8.44
CA LEU A 437 -1.71 -9.33 7.92
C LEU A 437 -1.52 -8.54 6.63
N VAL A 438 -2.56 -8.51 5.81
CA VAL A 438 -2.67 -7.62 4.66
C VAL A 438 -4.05 -6.97 4.66
N LEU A 439 -4.08 -5.64 4.64
CA LEU A 439 -5.29 -4.84 4.51
C LEU A 439 -5.37 -4.28 3.10
N ALA A 440 -6.36 -4.69 2.32
CA ALA A 440 -6.70 -4.07 1.05
C ALA A 440 -7.81 -3.01 1.29
N VAL A 441 -7.59 -1.81 0.76
CA VAL A 441 -8.53 -0.69 0.77
C VAL A 441 -8.88 -0.36 -0.68
N ARG A 442 -10.15 -0.41 -1.05
CA ARG A 442 -10.62 -0.25 -2.44
C ARG A 442 -11.71 0.80 -2.55
N TRP A 443 -11.64 1.60 -3.59
CA TRP A 443 -12.61 2.66 -3.92
C TRP A 443 -12.82 2.76 -5.43
N GLN A 444 -13.76 3.61 -5.85
CA GLN A 444 -14.00 3.90 -7.26
C GLN A 444 -13.16 5.09 -7.70
N ALA A 445 -12.09 4.85 -8.45
CA ALA A 445 -11.16 5.92 -8.83
C ALA A 445 -11.76 6.95 -9.79
N ASP A 446 -12.71 6.56 -10.64
CA ASP A 446 -13.34 7.45 -11.64
C ASP A 446 -14.49 8.28 -11.06
N ALA A 447 -14.84 8.10 -9.78
CA ALA A 447 -16.00 8.74 -9.16
C ALA A 447 -15.75 10.21 -8.77
N ILE A 448 -14.50 10.65 -8.65
CA ILE A 448 -14.15 12.01 -8.20
C ILE A 448 -13.07 12.67 -9.05
N GLN A 449 -13.05 14.00 -9.03
CA GLN A 449 -11.89 14.77 -9.45
C GLN A 449 -10.93 14.95 -8.25
N GLY A 450 -9.98 14.03 -8.11
CA GLY A 450 -8.99 14.04 -7.03
C GLY A 450 -8.26 12.71 -6.89
N VAL A 451 -7.23 12.68 -6.05
CA VAL A 451 -6.49 11.45 -5.73
C VAL A 451 -6.83 11.03 -4.31
N VAL A 452 -7.16 9.75 -4.10
CA VAL A 452 -7.38 9.20 -2.77
C VAL A 452 -6.04 8.74 -2.21
N ASP A 453 -5.58 9.42 -1.16
CA ASP A 453 -4.37 9.11 -0.43
C ASP A 453 -4.68 8.26 0.80
N VAL A 454 -4.27 6.99 0.76
CA VAL A 454 -4.35 6.09 1.91
C VAL A 454 -3.06 6.18 2.71
N VAL A 455 -3.19 6.30 4.04
CA VAL A 455 -2.07 6.42 4.97
C VAL A 455 -2.23 5.48 6.15
N ALA A 456 -1.12 5.14 6.80
CA ALA A 456 -1.09 4.34 8.02
C ALA A 456 -0.20 5.00 9.07
N LEU A 457 -0.70 5.10 10.30
CA LEU A 457 -0.02 5.71 11.44
C LEU A 457 0.23 4.65 12.51
N VAL A 458 1.48 4.45 12.91
CA VAL A 458 1.85 3.64 14.07
C VAL A 458 1.97 4.59 15.26
N THR A 459 1.08 4.47 16.25
CA THR A 459 1.06 5.39 17.38
C THR A 459 1.22 4.70 18.72
N GLY A 460 1.83 5.41 19.65
CA GLY A 460 2.06 4.97 21.02
C GLY A 460 0.79 4.97 21.89
N GLU A 461 1.00 4.80 23.19
CA GLU A 461 -0.06 4.80 24.20
C GLU A 461 -0.80 6.14 24.25
N ASP A 462 -0.08 7.25 24.10
CA ASP A 462 -0.61 8.61 23.99
C ASP A 462 -1.42 8.85 22.70
N GLY A 463 -1.30 7.94 21.73
CA GLY A 463 -1.96 8.02 20.44
C GLY A 463 -1.26 8.95 19.47
N GLN A 464 0.00 9.29 19.75
CA GLN A 464 0.85 10.08 18.88
C GLN A 464 1.87 9.18 18.17
N VAL A 465 2.34 9.61 16.99
CA VAL A 465 3.52 9.04 16.36
C VAL A 465 4.75 9.40 17.18
N GLY A 466 5.70 8.49 17.31
CA GLY A 466 7.01 8.77 17.92
C GLY A 466 7.95 9.48 16.95
N SER A 467 7.73 9.32 15.65
CA SER A 467 8.48 9.99 14.58
C SER A 467 7.68 10.08 13.28
N ASP A 468 8.12 10.93 12.34
CA ASP A 468 7.57 10.96 10.97
C ASP A 468 7.66 9.58 10.29
N ALA A 469 8.61 8.72 10.69
CA ALA A 469 8.78 7.36 10.17
C ALA A 469 7.63 6.41 10.56
N ASP A 470 6.88 6.79 11.59
CA ASP A 470 5.70 6.05 12.05
C ASP A 470 4.45 6.42 11.24
N PHE A 471 4.57 7.42 10.35
CA PHE A 471 3.54 7.83 9.40
C PHE A 471 3.88 7.31 7.99
N CYS A 472 3.20 6.26 7.55
CA CYS A 472 3.35 5.68 6.23
C CYS A 472 2.34 6.28 5.24
N PHE A 473 2.83 6.78 4.11
CA PHE A 473 2.05 7.38 3.01
C PHE A 473 2.75 7.11 1.67
N TYR A 474 2.20 7.53 0.53
CA TYR A 474 2.70 7.12 -0.80
C TYR A 474 4.22 7.35 -1.00
N ASN A 475 4.77 8.44 -0.46
CA ASN A 475 6.18 8.81 -0.56
C ASN A 475 7.06 8.20 0.55
N GLN A 476 6.46 7.72 1.63
CA GLN A 476 7.12 6.97 2.69
C GLN A 476 6.28 5.72 2.98
N PRO A 477 6.32 4.72 2.09
CA PRO A 477 5.39 3.60 2.14
C PRO A 477 5.67 2.67 3.32
N SER A 478 6.87 2.68 3.90
CA SER A 478 7.32 1.66 4.83
C SER A 478 7.78 2.27 6.15
N HIS A 479 7.32 1.68 7.23
CA HIS A 479 7.84 1.92 8.57
C HIS A 479 9.25 1.31 8.70
N PRO A 480 10.20 1.92 9.44
CA PRO A 480 11.57 1.39 9.59
C PRO A 480 11.63 -0.04 10.13
N SER A 481 10.76 -0.38 11.08
CA SER A 481 10.64 -1.75 11.61
C SER A 481 9.87 -2.73 10.72
N ARG A 482 9.38 -2.28 9.54
CA ARG A 482 8.52 -3.03 8.61
C ARG A 482 7.19 -3.54 9.18
N ILE A 483 6.80 -3.02 10.35
CA ILE A 483 5.46 -3.25 10.93
C ILE A 483 4.32 -2.83 9.98
N VAL A 484 4.57 -1.87 9.10
CA VAL A 484 3.63 -1.38 8.08
C VAL A 484 4.40 -1.17 6.77
N GLU A 485 3.84 -1.68 5.68
CA GLU A 485 4.27 -1.39 4.32
C GLU A 485 3.04 -1.14 3.43
N LEU A 486 2.86 0.11 3.02
CA LEU A 486 1.81 0.62 2.16
C LEU A 486 2.23 0.54 0.67
N ASP A 487 1.32 0.10 -0.17
CA ASP A 487 1.39 0.16 -1.63
C ASP A 487 0.09 0.79 -2.13
N ALA A 488 0.16 2.06 -2.53
CA ALA A 488 -0.94 2.83 -3.10
C ALA A 488 -0.73 3.13 -4.59
N ASP A 489 0.09 2.32 -5.29
CA ASP A 489 0.48 2.60 -6.68
C ASP A 489 -0.60 2.17 -7.69
N ALA A 490 -1.63 1.45 -7.25
CA ALA A 490 -2.74 1.03 -8.09
C ALA A 490 -3.90 2.03 -8.04
N VAL A 491 -4.49 2.28 -9.20
CA VAL A 491 -5.68 3.14 -9.31
C VAL A 491 -6.86 2.44 -8.61
N GLY A 492 -7.47 3.10 -7.63
CA GLY A 492 -8.64 2.58 -6.92
C GLY A 492 -8.34 1.55 -5.83
N GLU A 493 -7.06 1.30 -5.51
CA GLU A 493 -6.67 0.34 -4.48
C GLU A 493 -5.38 0.77 -3.76
N ALA A 494 -5.40 0.66 -2.43
CA ALA A 494 -4.21 0.65 -1.60
C ALA A 494 -4.12 -0.66 -0.82
N VAL A 495 -2.93 -1.25 -0.75
CA VAL A 495 -2.65 -2.47 0.00
C VAL A 495 -1.66 -2.14 1.10
N ILE A 496 -1.94 -2.58 2.33
CA ILE A 496 -1.09 -2.34 3.49
C ILE A 496 -0.71 -3.69 4.08
N ALA A 497 0.54 -4.08 3.94
CA ALA A 497 1.10 -5.23 4.65
C ALA A 497 1.45 -4.84 6.08
N ILE A 498 1.12 -5.69 7.05
CA ILE A 498 1.21 -5.39 8.48
C ILE A 498 1.81 -6.59 9.22
N ASP A 499 2.96 -6.39 9.87
CA ASP A 499 3.54 -7.37 10.81
C ASP A 499 3.27 -6.91 12.25
N ALA A 500 2.07 -7.22 12.75
CA ALA A 500 1.64 -6.85 14.09
C ALA A 500 2.39 -7.58 15.22
N SER A 501 3.28 -8.54 14.90
CA SER A 501 4.16 -9.13 15.91
C SER A 501 5.20 -8.13 16.42
N GLN A 502 5.55 -7.14 15.59
CA GLN A 502 6.41 -6.02 15.93
C GLN A 502 5.66 -4.89 16.66
N LEU A 503 4.33 -4.98 16.81
CA LEU A 503 3.53 -3.94 17.46
C LEU A 503 3.64 -4.07 18.98
N ALA A 504 4.15 -3.02 19.63
CA ALA A 504 4.28 -3.01 21.09
C ALA A 504 2.91 -3.08 21.81
N PRO A 505 2.83 -3.64 23.04
CA PRO A 505 1.56 -3.99 23.72
C PRO A 505 0.53 -2.87 24.02
N LEU A 506 0.85 -1.61 23.74
CA LEU A 506 -0.05 -0.45 23.89
C LEU A 506 -0.07 0.45 22.65
N HIS A 507 0.68 0.06 21.63
CA HIS A 507 0.73 0.77 20.36
C HIS A 507 -0.44 0.33 19.49
N ARG A 508 -0.74 1.15 18.49
CA ARG A 508 -1.83 0.91 17.54
C ARG A 508 -1.40 1.30 16.13
N ILE A 509 -1.92 0.59 15.14
CA ILE A 509 -1.84 0.96 13.73
C ILE A 509 -3.19 1.56 13.36
N THR A 510 -3.23 2.81 12.92
CA THR A 510 -4.45 3.49 12.45
C THR A 510 -4.32 3.75 10.96
N VAL A 511 -5.30 3.33 10.18
CA VAL A 511 -5.33 3.57 8.73
C VAL A 511 -6.37 4.63 8.42
N ALA A 512 -6.02 5.58 7.57
CA ALA A 512 -6.89 6.66 7.12
C ALA A 512 -6.81 6.82 5.60
N ALA A 513 -7.81 7.46 5.02
CA ALA A 513 -7.79 7.91 3.64
C ALA A 513 -8.14 9.41 3.59
N ALA A 514 -7.55 10.14 2.65
CA ALA A 514 -7.92 11.51 2.35
C ALA A 514 -8.07 11.71 0.85
N ILE A 515 -8.82 12.72 0.44
CA ILE A 515 -8.97 13.12 -0.95
C ILE A 515 -8.15 14.39 -1.15
N ASP A 516 -7.12 14.30 -1.99
CA ASP A 516 -6.39 15.46 -2.49
C ASP A 516 -7.11 16.00 -3.74
N GLY A 517 -7.69 17.20 -3.61
CA GLY A 517 -8.53 17.84 -4.63
C GLY A 517 -9.75 18.52 -4.04
N THR A 518 -10.73 18.82 -4.91
CA THR A 518 -12.00 19.46 -4.51
C THR A 518 -13.10 18.45 -4.16
N GLY A 519 -12.86 17.16 -4.37
CA GLY A 519 -13.85 16.11 -4.14
C GLY A 519 -14.02 15.70 -2.68
N THR A 520 -15.15 15.05 -2.37
CA THR A 520 -15.46 14.55 -1.02
C THR A 520 -15.68 13.04 -1.00
N PHE A 521 -15.63 12.43 0.18
CA PHE A 521 -16.01 11.03 0.37
C PHE A 521 -17.51 10.79 0.17
N GLY A 522 -18.33 11.85 0.19
CA GLY A 522 -19.72 11.78 -0.28
C GLY A 522 -19.80 11.56 -1.80
N GLU A 523 -18.94 12.22 -2.57
CA GLU A 523 -18.84 12.03 -4.02
C GLU A 523 -18.13 10.72 -4.40
N LEU A 524 -17.08 10.34 -3.66
CA LEU A 524 -16.35 9.07 -3.86
C LEU A 524 -17.23 7.85 -3.58
N GLY A 525 -18.16 7.99 -2.65
CA GLY A 525 -19.00 6.92 -2.15
C GLY A 525 -18.24 5.95 -1.24
N ALA A 526 -18.69 4.70 -1.26
CA ALA A 526 -18.27 3.67 -0.33
C ALA A 526 -16.79 3.25 -0.50
N ILE A 527 -16.09 3.02 0.61
CA ILE A 527 -14.75 2.43 0.65
C ILE A 527 -14.85 1.00 1.19
N GLU A 528 -14.31 0.04 0.47
CA GLU A 528 -14.22 -1.35 0.91
C GLU A 528 -12.87 -1.59 1.59
N MET A 529 -12.91 -2.16 2.79
CA MET A 529 -11.74 -2.66 3.50
C MET A 529 -11.82 -4.17 3.63
N GLU A 530 -10.73 -4.84 3.36
CA GLU A 530 -10.61 -6.28 3.53
C GLU A 530 -9.30 -6.62 4.23
N LEU A 531 -9.41 -7.23 5.41
CA LEU A 531 -8.30 -7.69 6.21
C LEU A 531 -8.12 -9.20 6.05
N ARG A 532 -6.92 -9.61 5.66
CA ARG A 532 -6.51 -10.99 5.44
C ARG A 532 -5.21 -11.29 6.18
N THR A 533 -4.87 -12.56 6.33
CA THR A 533 -3.48 -12.95 6.65
C THR A 533 -2.58 -12.70 5.43
N ARG A 534 -1.25 -12.66 5.61
CA ARG A 534 -0.32 -12.57 4.46
C ARG A 534 -0.48 -13.71 3.47
N ASP A 535 -0.83 -14.87 3.99
CA ASP A 535 -1.13 -16.05 3.20
C ASP A 535 -2.38 -15.84 2.33
N GLY A 536 -3.32 -14.98 2.77
CA GLY A 536 -4.52 -14.58 2.04
C GLY A 536 -5.84 -15.01 2.70
N GLU A 537 -5.77 -15.61 3.90
CA GLU A 537 -6.92 -16.07 4.67
C GLU A 537 -7.80 -14.89 5.08
N PRO A 538 -9.10 -14.87 4.71
CA PRO A 538 -10.00 -13.78 5.08
C PRO A 538 -10.22 -13.74 6.59
N LEU A 539 -10.03 -12.57 7.19
CA LEU A 539 -10.26 -12.32 8.62
C LEU A 539 -11.50 -11.45 8.82
N ALA A 540 -11.55 -10.30 8.17
CA ALA A 540 -12.66 -9.36 8.29
C ALA A 540 -12.83 -8.49 7.04
N ARG A 541 -14.07 -8.06 6.78
CA ARG A 541 -14.39 -7.12 5.69
C ARG A 541 -15.29 -6.00 6.24
N SER A 542 -15.15 -4.78 5.76
CA SER A 542 -15.97 -3.64 6.17
C SER A 542 -16.19 -2.70 4.99
N ILE A 543 -17.34 -2.04 4.97
CA ILE A 543 -17.66 -1.01 3.98
C ILE A 543 -17.99 0.26 4.74
N LEU A 544 -17.28 1.33 4.38
CA LEU A 544 -17.32 2.60 5.07
C LEU A 544 -17.78 3.69 4.11
N ASP A 545 -18.85 4.36 4.50
CA ASP A 545 -19.44 5.45 3.75
C ASP A 545 -19.34 6.72 4.61
N ALA A 546 -18.87 7.84 4.02
CA ALA A 546 -18.92 9.17 4.65
C ALA A 546 -20.33 9.75 4.56
N ALA A 547 -20.65 10.82 5.27
CA ALA A 547 -22.01 11.36 5.28
C ALA A 547 -22.29 12.32 4.12
N GLU A 548 -21.38 13.21 3.69
CA GLU A 548 -21.61 14.11 2.53
C GLU A 548 -20.39 15.00 2.17
N LYS A 549 -19.66 15.51 3.16
CA LYS A 549 -18.70 16.64 2.98
C LYS A 549 -17.26 16.30 3.38
N GLU A 550 -17.02 15.10 3.83
CA GLU A 550 -15.75 14.72 4.44
C GLU A 550 -14.66 14.57 3.37
N THR A 551 -13.49 15.12 3.63
CA THR A 551 -12.30 15.05 2.77
C THR A 551 -11.23 14.13 3.35
N THR A 552 -11.39 13.71 4.61
CA THR A 552 -10.55 12.72 5.29
C THR A 552 -11.41 11.72 6.07
N MET A 553 -11.05 10.43 6.08
CA MET A 553 -11.75 9.37 6.81
C MET A 553 -10.78 8.43 7.54
N LEU A 554 -11.06 8.17 8.82
CA LEU A 554 -10.43 7.06 9.56
C LEU A 554 -11.09 5.75 9.16
N LEU A 555 -10.27 4.82 8.67
CA LEU A 555 -10.74 3.55 8.11
C LEU A 555 -10.78 2.46 9.17
N THR A 556 -9.62 2.07 9.70
CA THR A 556 -9.51 0.98 10.68
C THR A 556 -8.40 1.22 11.70
N ARG A 557 -8.46 0.50 12.81
CA ARG A 557 -7.39 0.46 13.80
C ARG A 557 -7.09 -0.96 14.26
N ILE A 558 -5.80 -1.32 14.27
CA ILE A 558 -5.28 -2.60 14.73
C ILE A 558 -4.46 -2.38 16.00
N TYR A 559 -4.73 -3.15 17.06
CA TYR A 559 -4.13 -2.93 18.38
C TYR A 559 -4.21 -4.18 19.27
N TRP A 560 -3.32 -4.27 20.25
CA TRP A 560 -3.38 -5.29 21.30
C TRP A 560 -4.36 -4.88 22.40
N ARG A 561 -5.15 -5.83 22.89
CA ARG A 561 -6.00 -5.65 24.09
C ARG A 561 -6.10 -6.95 24.85
N SER A 562 -5.68 -6.93 26.11
CA SER A 562 -5.73 -8.12 26.99
C SER A 562 -5.03 -9.35 26.38
N GLY A 563 -3.91 -9.14 25.67
CA GLY A 563 -3.14 -10.20 25.00
C GLY A 563 -3.72 -10.70 23.68
N GLN A 564 -4.83 -10.14 23.19
CA GLN A 564 -5.42 -10.42 21.88
C GLN A 564 -5.19 -9.26 20.91
N LEU A 565 -4.85 -9.56 19.66
CA LEU A 565 -4.81 -8.57 18.59
C LEU A 565 -6.23 -8.32 18.08
N ARG A 566 -6.61 -7.05 17.89
CA ARG A 566 -7.96 -6.66 17.48
C ARG A 566 -7.93 -5.69 16.32
N ALA A 567 -8.84 -5.85 15.36
CA ALA A 567 -9.15 -4.86 14.34
C ALA A 567 -10.48 -4.17 14.68
N ARG A 568 -10.55 -2.85 14.49
CA ARG A 568 -11.78 -2.06 14.63
C ARG A 568 -12.04 -1.25 13.37
N ALA A 569 -13.18 -1.45 12.73
CA ALA A 569 -13.68 -0.57 11.67
C ALA A 569 -14.13 0.77 12.29
N ILE A 570 -13.72 1.91 11.72
CA ILE A 570 -13.97 3.24 12.29
C ILE A 570 -15.00 4.01 11.46
N GLY A 571 -14.72 4.28 10.18
CA GLY A 571 -15.59 5.04 9.28
C GLY A 571 -15.84 6.49 9.69
N GLN A 572 -14.98 7.08 10.52
CA GLN A 572 -15.17 8.46 10.99
C GLN A 572 -14.58 9.43 9.96
N GLY A 573 -15.45 10.17 9.29
CA GLY A 573 -15.04 11.25 8.39
C GLY A 573 -14.81 12.60 9.09
N TYR A 574 -14.03 13.45 8.43
CA TYR A 574 -13.67 14.82 8.79
C TYR A 574 -13.70 15.69 7.53
N GLN A 575 -14.16 16.93 7.65
CA GLN A 575 -14.11 17.92 6.55
C GLN A 575 -12.73 18.57 6.42
N GLN A 576 -11.86 18.32 7.39
CA GLN A 576 -10.50 18.78 7.43
C GLN A 576 -9.59 17.86 6.61
N SER A 577 -8.50 18.42 6.11
CA SER A 577 -7.56 17.74 5.24
C SER A 577 -6.72 16.69 5.97
N LEU A 578 -5.96 15.92 5.19
CA LEU A 578 -5.04 14.92 5.72
C LEU A 578 -4.02 15.55 6.67
N GLU A 579 -3.59 16.77 6.36
CA GLU A 579 -2.65 17.53 7.18
C GLU A 579 -3.19 17.75 8.58
N TRP A 580 -4.45 18.19 8.68
CA TRP A 580 -5.10 18.36 9.98
C TRP A 580 -5.16 17.04 10.77
N LEU A 581 -5.52 15.94 10.09
CA LEU A 581 -5.62 14.64 10.74
C LEU A 581 -4.26 14.20 11.29
N ALA A 582 -3.21 14.31 10.48
CA ALA A 582 -1.90 13.85 10.88
C ALA A 582 -1.29 14.73 12.01
N VAL A 583 -1.60 16.03 12.09
CA VAL A 583 -1.32 16.87 13.27
C VAL A 583 -1.99 16.32 14.55
N GLN A 584 -3.22 15.80 14.47
CA GLN A 584 -3.89 15.20 15.65
C GLN A 584 -3.17 13.96 16.18
N TYR A 585 -2.44 13.26 15.32
CA TYR A 585 -1.63 12.10 15.66
C TYR A 585 -0.16 12.47 15.89
N GLY A 586 0.20 13.75 16.02
CA GLY A 586 1.54 14.20 16.40
C GLY A 586 2.53 14.26 15.26
N VAL A 587 2.05 14.18 14.01
CA VAL A 587 2.87 14.41 12.82
C VAL A 587 3.05 15.91 12.66
N ASP A 588 4.30 16.36 12.65
CA ASP A 588 4.60 17.76 12.36
C ASP A 588 4.36 18.04 10.87
N ILE A 589 3.28 18.75 10.57
CA ILE A 589 2.91 19.15 9.22
C ILE A 589 2.89 20.67 9.16
N GLU A 590 3.39 21.24 8.08
CA GLU A 590 3.41 22.68 7.86
C GLU A 590 1.99 23.27 7.94
N ASP A 591 1.83 24.33 8.73
CA ASP A 591 0.59 25.09 8.89
C ASP A 591 0.01 25.54 7.53
N SER A 592 -1.10 24.93 7.10
CA SER A 592 -2.04 25.58 6.19
C SER A 592 -2.93 26.51 7.01
N VAL A 593 -2.68 27.81 6.90
CA VAL A 593 -3.55 28.96 7.24
C VAL A 593 -4.77 28.63 8.13
N THR A 594 -4.65 28.89 9.43
CA THR A 594 -5.80 28.89 10.35
C THR A 594 -6.84 29.93 9.92
N GLY A 595 -7.97 29.47 9.38
CA GLY A 595 -9.25 30.18 9.43
C GLY A 595 -9.94 29.96 10.79
N PRO A 596 -10.76 30.90 11.28
CA PRO A 596 -11.17 30.94 12.68
C PRO A 596 -12.07 29.77 13.08
N ASN A 597 -11.71 29.23 14.24
CA ASN A 597 -12.35 28.21 15.05
C ASN A 597 -13.89 28.40 15.16
N ALA A 598 -14.68 27.46 14.63
CA ALA A 598 -16.08 27.30 14.99
C ALA A 598 -16.22 26.02 15.83
N ALA A 599 -16.67 26.19 17.08
CA ALA A 599 -16.85 25.15 18.07
C ALA A 599 -17.76 24.00 17.57
N PRO A 600 -17.57 22.76 18.06
CA PRO A 600 -18.41 21.63 17.69
C PRO A 600 -19.87 21.86 18.13
N ARG A 601 -20.81 21.59 17.23
CA ARG A 601 -22.22 21.36 17.55
C ARG A 601 -22.58 19.91 17.25
#